data_AF-A0A7R8VWD0-F1
#
_entry.id   AF-A0A7R8VWD0-F1
#
_cell.length_a   1.000
_cell.length_b   1.000
_cell.length_c   1.000
_cell.angle_alpha   90.00
_cell.angle_beta   90.00
_cell.angle_gamma   90.00
#
_symmetry.space_group_name_H-M   'P 1'
#
loop_
_entity.id
_entity.type
_entity.pdbx_description
1 polymer ?
#
loop_
_entity_poly.entity_id
_entity_poly.type
_entity_poly.pdbx_seq_one_letter_code
_entity_poly.pdbx_strand_id
1 'polypeptide(L)'
;QIDEAADIIQKLHLIAQELPSGKFEKAKKKIASKYDEIERSLIEEFVKAHRSADIGRMKEIATILSHFKGYSQCVDAFIEQSQMGAFAGKDVFRDVIPLCEKNFAVMKEVFNNPDQVMAKYVLNIYHLKLQ
;
A
#
# COMPACT_ATOMS: atom_id res chain seq x y z
N GLN A 1 9.20 3.84 15.89
CA GLN A 1 8.30 3.02 16.73
C GLN A 1 7.40 2.09 15.91
N ILE A 2 6.61 2.58 14.95
CA ILE A 2 5.73 1.68 14.15
C ILE A 2 6.52 0.69 13.27
N ASP A 3 7.67 1.10 12.74
CA ASP A 3 8.51 0.25 11.88
C ASP A 3 9.12 -0.93 12.65
N GLU A 4 9.62 -0.68 13.86
CA GLU A 4 10.11 -1.73 14.76
C GLU A 4 8.99 -2.68 15.18
N ALA A 5 7.81 -2.13 15.50
CA ALA A 5 6.62 -2.92 15.81
C ALA A 5 6.20 -3.80 14.63
N ALA A 6 6.35 -3.30 13.39
CA ALA A 6 6.07 -4.03 12.16
C ALA A 6 6.99 -5.24 11.97
N ASP A 7 8.30 -5.08 12.16
CA ASP A 7 9.25 -6.19 12.08
C ASP A 7 8.96 -7.28 13.13
N ILE A 8 8.72 -6.85 14.38
CA ILE A 8 8.42 -7.77 15.48
C ILE A 8 7.11 -8.53 15.22
N ILE A 9 6.03 -7.82 14.85
CA ILE A 9 4.72 -8.45 14.68
C ILE A 9 4.67 -9.37 13.45
N GLN A 10 5.40 -9.03 12.38
CA GLN A 10 5.50 -9.87 11.19
C GLN A 10 6.16 -11.20 11.52
N LYS A 11 7.30 -11.17 12.24
CA LYS A 11 8.01 -12.38 12.71
C LYS A 11 7.14 -13.22 13.64
N LEU A 12 6.49 -12.57 14.61
CA LEU A 12 5.56 -13.25 15.53
C LEU A 12 4.39 -13.89 14.79
N HIS A 13 3.84 -13.22 13.76
CA HIS A 13 2.75 -13.77 12.96
C HIS A 13 3.19 -15.04 12.22
N LEU A 14 4.38 -15.05 11.61
CA LEU A 14 4.92 -16.24 10.94
C LEU A 14 5.11 -17.40 11.92
N ILE A 15 5.75 -17.16 13.07
CA ILE A 15 5.94 -18.18 14.12
C ILE A 15 4.58 -18.72 14.59
N ALA A 16 3.59 -17.84 14.75
CA ALA A 16 2.24 -18.25 15.18
C ALA A 16 1.54 -19.18 14.18
N GLN A 17 1.85 -19.08 12.87
CA GLN A 17 1.30 -19.99 11.87
C GLN A 17 1.86 -21.42 11.99
N GLU A 18 3.10 -21.56 12.47
CA GLU A 18 3.77 -22.86 12.66
C GLU A 18 3.31 -23.57 13.95
N LEU A 19 2.65 -22.86 14.87
CA LEU A 19 2.18 -23.46 16.12
C LEU A 19 1.05 -24.47 15.89
N PRO A 20 1.06 -25.62 16.62
CA PRO A 20 0.03 -26.65 16.52
C PRO A 20 -1.38 -26.10 16.73
N SER A 21 -2.32 -26.55 15.90
CA SER A 21 -3.74 -26.23 16.04
C SER A 21 -4.30 -26.73 17.37
N GLY A 22 -5.22 -25.97 17.95
CA GLY A 22 -5.97 -26.35 19.15
C GLY A 22 -5.27 -26.10 20.48
N LYS A 23 -3.95 -25.82 20.51
CA LYS A 23 -3.21 -25.57 21.77
C LYS A 23 -2.89 -24.11 22.07
N PHE A 24 -2.98 -23.20 21.09
CA PHE A 24 -2.57 -21.79 21.26
C PHE A 24 -3.49 -20.76 20.60
N GLU A 25 -4.74 -21.14 20.31
CA GLU A 25 -5.65 -20.31 19.49
C GLU A 25 -5.86 -18.89 20.03
N LYS A 26 -5.93 -18.73 21.36
CA LYS A 26 -6.07 -17.39 21.97
C LYS A 26 -4.85 -16.50 21.70
N ALA A 27 -3.64 -17.05 21.74
CA ALA A 27 -2.42 -16.31 21.44
C ALA A 27 -2.30 -16.01 19.94
N LYS A 28 -2.56 -17.01 19.09
CA LYS A 28 -2.60 -16.86 17.62
C LYS A 28 -3.57 -15.75 17.20
N LYS A 29 -4.78 -15.73 17.78
CA LYS A 29 -5.78 -14.70 17.50
C LYS A 29 -5.30 -13.30 17.91
N LYS A 30 -4.67 -13.15 19.09
CA LYS A 30 -4.13 -11.85 19.52
C LYS A 30 -3.01 -11.35 18.60
N ILE A 31 -2.10 -12.25 18.19
CA ILE A 31 -1.01 -11.92 17.26
C ILE A 31 -1.59 -11.49 15.91
N ALA A 32 -2.57 -12.24 15.38
CA ALA A 32 -3.26 -11.88 14.14
C ALA A 32 -3.95 -10.50 14.24
N SER A 33 -4.70 -10.25 15.32
CA SER A 33 -5.34 -8.94 15.50
C SER A 33 -4.34 -7.78 15.57
N LYS A 34 -3.17 -7.99 16.22
CA LYS A 34 -2.14 -6.95 16.29
C LYS A 34 -1.41 -6.78 14.96
N TYR A 35 -1.22 -7.86 14.21
CA TYR A 35 -0.68 -7.82 12.84
C TYR A 35 -1.57 -6.95 11.94
N ASP A 36 -2.89 -7.20 11.94
CA ASP A 36 -3.86 -6.44 11.14
C ASP A 36 -3.96 -4.96 11.58
N GLU A 37 -3.77 -4.68 12.88
CA GLU A 37 -3.73 -3.31 13.41
C GLU A 37 -2.49 -2.54 12.93
N ILE A 38 -1.31 -3.16 12.99
CA ILE A 38 -0.06 -2.54 12.55
C ILE A 38 -0.06 -2.35 11.02
N GLU A 39 -0.56 -3.34 10.27
CA GLU A 39 -0.69 -3.24 8.82
C GLU A 39 -1.56 -2.06 8.40
N ARG A 40 -2.74 -1.89 9.02
CA ARG A 40 -3.61 -0.72 8.78
C ARG A 40 -2.92 0.59 9.13
N SER A 41 -2.23 0.64 10.27
CA SER A 41 -1.53 1.83 10.72
C SER A 41 -0.40 2.24 9.76
N LEU A 42 0.32 1.26 9.19
CA LEU A 42 1.33 1.50 8.16
C LEU A 42 0.72 2.06 6.87
N ILE A 43 -0.42 1.53 6.42
CA ILE A 43 -1.13 2.06 5.23
C ILE A 43 -1.60 3.50 5.47
N GLU A 44 -2.16 3.80 6.64
CA GLU A 44 -2.55 5.16 7.00
C GLU A 44 -1.35 6.12 7.00
N GLU A 45 -0.21 5.66 7.50
CA GLU A 45 1.03 6.44 7.48
C GLU A 45 1.58 6.64 6.06
N PHE A 46 1.47 5.62 5.21
CA PHE A 46 1.82 5.74 3.78
C PHE A 46 0.97 6.81 3.09
N VAL A 47 -0.33 6.84 3.36
CA VAL A 47 -1.24 7.86 2.81
C VAL A 47 -0.87 9.26 3.30
N LYS A 48 -0.50 9.42 4.57
CA LYS A 48 -0.02 10.72 5.09
C LYS A 48 1.27 11.15 4.39
N ALA A 49 2.24 10.24 4.24
CA ALA A 49 3.50 10.50 3.55
C ALA A 49 3.28 10.90 2.09
N HIS A 50 2.34 10.23 1.40
CA HIS A 50 1.94 10.61 0.04
C HIS A 50 1.38 12.04 -0.02
N ARG A 51 0.48 12.39 0.88
CA ARG A 51 -0.11 13.75 0.96
C ARG A 51 0.92 14.84 1.27
N SER A 52 1.96 14.52 2.03
CA SER A 52 3.07 15.43 2.30
C SER A 52 4.20 15.37 1.27
N ALA A 53 4.03 14.60 0.18
CA ALA A 53 5.04 14.35 -0.85
C ALA A 53 6.38 13.81 -0.31
N ASP A 54 6.33 13.06 0.79
CA ASP A 54 7.50 12.41 1.39
C ASP A 54 7.75 11.05 0.73
N ILE A 55 8.43 11.08 -0.41
CA ILE A 55 8.75 9.88 -1.20
C ILE A 55 9.66 8.91 -0.44
N GLY A 56 10.57 9.43 0.38
CA GLY A 56 11.47 8.62 1.19
C GLY A 56 10.68 7.77 2.18
N ARG A 57 9.77 8.41 2.92
CA ARG A 57 8.93 7.70 3.88
C ARG A 57 7.96 6.73 3.20
N MET A 58 7.40 7.09 2.06
CA MET A 58 6.58 6.16 1.26
C MET A 58 7.34 4.90 0.88
N LYS A 59 8.59 5.04 0.41
CA LYS A 59 9.45 3.90 0.03
C LYS A 59 9.75 2.99 1.22
N GLU A 60 10.09 3.56 2.37
CA GLU A 60 10.34 2.80 3.59
C GLU A 60 9.11 1.97 3.98
N ILE A 61 7.94 2.60 4.03
CA ILE A 61 6.70 1.92 4.41
C ILE A 61 6.31 0.87 3.38
N ALA A 62 6.42 1.16 2.07
CA ALA A 62 6.14 0.19 1.01
C ALA A 62 7.08 -1.03 1.10
N THR A 63 8.35 -0.80 1.44
CA THR A 63 9.33 -1.88 1.66
C THR A 63 8.92 -2.74 2.84
N ILE A 64 8.54 -2.14 3.97
CA ILE A 64 8.07 -2.87 5.16
C ILE A 64 6.80 -3.67 4.81
N LEU A 65 5.81 -3.04 4.20
CA LEU A 65 4.55 -3.65 3.81
C LEU A 65 4.70 -4.74 2.76
N SER A 66 5.80 -4.78 1.98
CA SER A 66 6.03 -5.86 1.02
C SER A 66 6.16 -7.25 1.67
N HIS A 67 6.44 -7.30 2.98
CA HIS A 67 6.46 -8.52 3.78
C HIS A 67 5.11 -8.83 4.44
N PHE A 68 4.11 -7.99 4.21
CA PHE A 68 2.77 -8.08 4.77
C PHE A 68 1.76 -8.57 3.72
N LYS A 69 0.68 -9.21 4.18
CA LYS A 69 -0.37 -9.75 3.27
C LYS A 69 -1.16 -8.63 2.60
N GLY A 70 -1.32 -7.50 3.27
CA GLY A 70 -2.02 -6.30 2.82
C GLY A 70 -1.20 -5.36 1.94
N TYR A 71 -0.03 -5.77 1.42
CA TYR A 71 0.76 -4.94 0.49
C TYR A 71 -0.05 -4.41 -0.69
N SER A 72 -0.98 -5.22 -1.22
CA SER A 72 -1.88 -4.80 -2.30
C SER A 72 -2.74 -3.60 -1.92
N GLN A 73 -3.17 -3.48 -0.66
CA GLN A 73 -3.94 -2.34 -0.16
C GLN A 73 -3.11 -1.07 -0.09
N CYS A 74 -1.80 -1.17 0.17
CA CYS A 74 -0.88 -0.03 0.06
C CYS A 74 -0.83 0.50 -1.37
N VAL A 75 -0.77 -0.41 -2.35
CA VAL A 75 -0.80 -0.06 -3.78
C VAL A 75 -2.15 0.57 -4.15
N ASP A 76 -3.26 0.02 -3.68
CA ASP A 76 -4.60 0.61 -3.89
C ASP A 76 -4.70 2.02 -3.32
N ALA A 77 -4.25 2.21 -2.08
CA ALA A 77 -4.23 3.52 -1.43
C ALA A 77 -3.39 4.53 -2.23
N PHE A 78 -2.23 4.13 -2.78
CA PHE A 78 -1.44 4.98 -3.66
C PHE A 78 -2.22 5.41 -4.91
N ILE A 79 -2.88 4.46 -5.58
CA ILE A 79 -3.66 4.73 -6.80
C ILE A 79 -4.78 5.72 -6.50
N GLU A 80 -5.57 5.46 -5.45
CA GLU A 80 -6.67 6.32 -5.01
C GLU A 80 -6.21 7.74 -4.67
N GLN A 81 -5.15 7.88 -3.86
CA GLN A 81 -4.61 9.20 -3.51
C GLN A 81 -4.06 9.94 -4.73
N SER A 82 -3.43 9.22 -5.67
CA SER A 82 -2.81 9.81 -6.86
C SER A 82 -3.80 10.25 -7.93
N GLN A 83 -5.04 9.72 -7.88
CA GLN A 83 -6.14 10.11 -8.79
C GLN A 83 -7.13 11.08 -8.13
N MET A 84 -7.05 11.27 -6.81
CA MET A 84 -7.93 12.16 -6.07
C MET A 84 -7.83 13.59 -6.61
N GLY A 85 -8.94 14.09 -7.17
CA GLY A 85 -9.00 15.42 -7.77
C GLY A 85 -8.33 15.58 -9.14
N ALA A 86 -7.73 14.52 -9.70
CA ALA A 86 -6.97 14.59 -10.95
C ALA A 86 -7.85 14.74 -12.22
N PHE A 87 -9.12 14.34 -12.16
CA PHE A 87 -10.04 14.30 -13.32
C PHE A 87 -11.22 15.28 -13.19
N ALA A 88 -10.99 16.49 -12.67
CA ALA A 88 -12.02 17.53 -12.58
C ALA A 88 -12.24 18.31 -13.91
N GLY A 89 -11.39 18.07 -14.92
CA GLY A 89 -11.43 18.73 -16.23
C GLY A 89 -12.48 18.17 -17.19
N LYS A 90 -12.73 18.89 -18.29
CA LYS A 90 -13.69 18.50 -19.35
C LYS A 90 -13.17 17.42 -20.30
N ASP A 91 -11.85 17.21 -20.36
CA ASP A 91 -11.20 16.26 -21.28
C ASP A 91 -10.24 15.36 -20.53
N VAL A 92 -10.74 14.19 -20.13
CA VAL A 92 -9.98 13.18 -19.39
C VAL A 92 -8.80 12.67 -20.21
N PHE A 93 -8.93 12.56 -21.55
CA PHE A 93 -7.88 11.99 -22.40
C PHE A 93 -6.63 12.88 -22.48
N ARG A 94 -6.84 14.19 -22.40
CA ARG A 94 -5.73 15.16 -22.38
C ARG A 94 -4.91 15.09 -21.08
N ASP A 95 -5.56 14.75 -19.97
CA ASP A 95 -4.94 14.79 -18.64
C ASP A 95 -4.38 13.42 -18.21
N VAL A 96 -4.84 12.31 -18.79
CA VAL A 96 -4.41 10.95 -18.42
C VAL A 96 -2.93 10.69 -18.68
N ILE A 97 -2.40 11.06 -19.86
CA ILE A 97 -1.01 10.74 -20.21
C ILE A 97 -0.01 11.45 -19.26
N PRO A 98 -0.08 12.79 -19.07
CA PRO A 98 0.82 13.48 -18.14
C PRO A 98 0.70 12.97 -16.70
N LEU A 99 -0.52 12.59 -16.28
CA LEU A 99 -0.76 12.05 -14.95
C LEU A 99 -0.10 10.68 -14.76
N CYS A 100 -0.17 9.80 -15.76
CA CYS A 100 0.53 8.52 -15.76
C CYS A 100 2.06 8.73 -15.67
N GLU A 101 2.64 9.60 -16.51
CA GLU A 101 4.09 9.86 -16.49
C GLU A 101 4.57 10.37 -15.13
N LYS A 102 3.85 11.36 -14.57
CA LYS A 102 4.15 11.92 -13.25
C LYS A 102 4.10 10.86 -12.16
N ASN A 103 3.02 10.09 -12.10
CA ASN A 103 2.87 9.08 -11.04
C ASN A 103 3.82 7.90 -11.24
N PHE A 104 4.18 7.55 -12.48
CA PHE A 104 5.17 6.51 -12.74
C PHE A 104 6.55 6.84 -12.19
N ALA A 105 6.94 8.12 -12.27
CA ALA A 105 8.20 8.57 -11.66
C ALA A 105 8.20 8.29 -10.15
N VAL A 106 7.09 8.55 -9.46
CA VAL A 106 6.94 8.24 -8.03
C VAL A 106 6.92 6.74 -7.79
N MET A 107 6.19 5.97 -8.61
CA MET A 107 6.11 4.51 -8.46
C MET A 107 7.48 3.85 -8.52
N LYS A 108 8.36 4.33 -9.42
CA LYS A 108 9.74 3.82 -9.58
C LYS A 108 10.62 4.04 -8.35
N GLU A 109 10.36 5.10 -7.60
CA GLU A 109 11.11 5.38 -6.37
C GLU A 109 10.59 4.58 -5.17
N VAL A 110 9.28 4.32 -5.13
CA VAL A 110 8.57 3.80 -3.96
C VAL A 110 8.39 2.28 -3.98
N PHE A 111 8.08 1.69 -5.14
CA PHE A 111 7.66 0.29 -5.23
C PHE A 111 8.69 -0.59 -5.92
N ASN A 112 8.79 -1.84 -5.48
CA ASN A 112 9.70 -2.84 -6.06
C ASN A 112 9.31 -3.28 -7.48
N ASN A 113 8.02 -3.17 -7.85
CA ASN A 113 7.50 -3.51 -9.18
C ASN A 113 6.61 -2.37 -9.71
N PRO A 114 7.21 -1.26 -10.17
CA PRO A 114 6.48 -0.08 -10.61
C PRO A 114 5.61 -0.35 -11.84
N ASP A 115 6.02 -1.25 -12.73
CA ASP A 115 5.25 -1.61 -13.94
C ASP A 115 3.91 -2.26 -13.60
N GLN A 116 3.90 -3.15 -12.60
CA GLN A 116 2.66 -3.78 -12.12
C GLN A 116 1.74 -2.74 -11.45
N VAL A 117 2.31 -1.79 -10.71
CA VAL A 117 1.53 -0.70 -10.10
C VAL A 117 0.92 0.20 -11.19
N MET A 118 1.69 0.53 -12.23
CA MET A 118 1.21 1.30 -13.38
C MET A 118 0.08 0.59 -14.13
N ALA A 119 0.21 -0.72 -14.38
CA ALA A 119 -0.84 -1.50 -15.03
C ALA A 119 -2.16 -1.43 -14.25
N LYS A 120 -2.09 -1.58 -12.91
CA LYS A 120 -3.25 -1.45 -12.02
C LYS A 120 -3.81 -0.02 -12.00
N TYR A 121 -2.94 0.98 -12.01
CA TYR A 121 -3.30 2.40 -12.06
C TYR A 121 -4.12 2.74 -13.31
N VAL A 122 -3.63 2.36 -14.50
CA VAL A 122 -4.32 2.59 -15.78
C VAL A 122 -5.64 1.83 -15.84
N LEU A 123 -5.67 0.57 -15.38
CA LEU A 123 -6.90 -0.21 -15.31
C LEU A 123 -7.96 0.47 -14.43
N ASN A 124 -7.55 1.06 -13.30
CA ASN A 124 -8.44 1.78 -12.41
C ASN A 124 -9.00 3.06 -13.06
N ILE A 125 -8.19 3.81 -13.81
CA ILE A 125 -8.66 4.97 -14.61
C ILE A 125 -9.75 4.52 -15.59
N TYR A 126 -9.51 3.42 -16.31
CA TYR A 126 -10.45 2.91 -17.30
C TYR A 126 -11.82 2.59 -16.64
N HIS A 127 -11.82 1.83 -15.54
CA HIS A 127 -13.05 1.46 -14.86
C HIS A 127 -13.81 2.62 -14.21
N LEU A 128 -13.11 3.66 -13.71
CA LEU A 128 -13.77 4.76 -13.02
C LEU A 128 -14.26 5.88 -13.93
N LYS A 129 -13.66 6.05 -15.12
CA LYS A 129 -13.85 7.25 -15.95
C LYS A 129 -14.20 6.98 -17.41
N LEU A 130 -13.89 5.79 -17.93
CA LEU A 130 -14.00 5.50 -19.37
C LEU A 130 -15.03 4.40 -19.69
N GLN A 131 -15.71 3.87 -18.67
CA GLN A 131 -16.80 2.91 -18.78
C GLN A 131 -18.14 3.57 -18.45
#